data_AF-A0A9W5Z3L0-F1
#
_entry.id   AF-A0A9W5Z3L0-F1
#
_cell.length_a   1.000
_cell.length_b   1.000
_cell.length_c   1.000
_cell.angle_alpha   90.00
_cell.angle_beta   90.00
_cell.angle_gamma   90.00
#
_symmetry.space_group_name_H-M   'P 1'
#
loop_
_entity.id
_entity.type
_entity.pdbx_description
1 polymer ?
#
loop_
_entity_poly.entity_id
_entity_poly.type
_entity_poly.pdbx_seq_one_letter_code
_entity_poly.pdbx_strand_id
1 'polypeptide(L)'
;MEWDIPTCSQAFDVLARRIFRERRQPAISHLLRLLLGKNSIVGNIPRWLSWFLHDSCYDPRLFDASLQEAYGSSRRVSEPVNNGAQLRVHSQSKFGVIAANIAKDTRSFVFGNFNAVDWYENNYDYELFRAGSKETEPSIWQVARATAAAPFLFPTAQLRVGSFQDGGLQDNFAAGIAARIWRRIWPSRLGVARVISLGTGEDVPSSDRAPRFRHVFQDGFLRRGFDAFMSSLGTKSKWLQLVDRLDDTIKPDYIRMDVALNNLPCTIDDLEVMDDYRNLVILKPGSARLARETATAMLVARFYFTLERLEEVDNGIKFLCYGRIRCKGPVKSIIGAFQGLHPDKVDFVTDSEPLGTFGGIEN
;
A
#
# COMPACT_ATOMS: atom_id res chain seq x y z
N MET A 1 -7.13 -0.02 -13.48
CA MET A 1 -7.79 -1.32 -13.37
C MET A 1 -8.69 -1.20 -12.18
N GLU A 2 -10.01 -1.29 -12.35
CA GLU A 2 -10.94 -1.22 -11.21
C GLU A 2 -11.38 -2.65 -10.92
N TRP A 3 -10.48 -3.43 -10.32
CA TRP A 3 -10.88 -4.68 -9.68
C TRP A 3 -11.67 -4.33 -8.44
N ASP A 4 -12.81 -4.98 -8.26
CA ASP A 4 -13.50 -4.95 -6.97
C ASP A 4 -12.69 -5.73 -5.92
N ILE A 5 -13.06 -5.60 -4.65
CA ILE A 5 -12.34 -6.23 -3.54
C ILE A 5 -12.27 -7.77 -3.71
N PRO A 6 -13.36 -8.48 -4.09
CA PRO A 6 -13.29 -9.92 -4.37
C PRO A 6 -12.30 -10.28 -5.48
N THR A 7 -12.32 -9.56 -6.60
CA THR A 7 -11.39 -9.78 -7.71
C THR A 7 -9.95 -9.54 -7.29
N CYS A 8 -9.67 -8.48 -6.52
CA CYS A 8 -8.35 -8.22 -5.95
C CYS A 8 -7.87 -9.38 -5.06
N SER A 9 -8.74 -9.89 -4.17
CA SER A 9 -8.41 -11.00 -3.27
C SER A 9 -8.13 -12.29 -4.05
N GLN A 10 -8.94 -12.60 -5.06
CA GLN A 10 -8.75 -13.77 -5.92
C GLN A 10 -7.48 -13.65 -6.77
N ALA A 11 -7.24 -12.48 -7.37
CA ALA A 11 -6.03 -12.22 -8.15
C ALA A 11 -4.78 -12.37 -7.27
N PHE A 12 -4.80 -11.85 -6.05
CA PHE A 12 -3.72 -12.04 -5.08
C PHE A 12 -3.48 -13.52 -4.78
N ASP A 13 -4.53 -14.30 -4.51
CA ASP A 13 -4.41 -15.73 -4.22
C ASP A 13 -3.77 -16.50 -5.39
N VAL A 14 -4.23 -16.24 -6.61
CA VAL A 14 -3.68 -16.85 -7.84
C VAL A 14 -2.22 -16.44 -8.05
N LEU A 15 -1.89 -15.15 -7.89
CA LEU A 15 -0.53 -14.64 -8.04
C LEU A 15 0.40 -15.27 -6.99
N ALA A 16 0.03 -15.23 -5.71
CA ALA A 16 0.83 -15.78 -4.63
C ALA A 16 1.12 -17.26 -4.85
N ARG A 17 0.08 -18.07 -5.14
CA ARG A 17 0.24 -19.51 -5.38
C ARG A 17 1.10 -19.84 -6.59
N ARG A 18 1.10 -19.00 -7.62
CA ARG A 18 1.96 -19.19 -8.81
C ARG A 18 3.40 -18.78 -8.53
N ILE A 19 3.60 -17.64 -7.89
CA ILE A 19 4.92 -17.04 -7.64
C ILE A 19 5.69 -17.85 -6.59
N PHE A 20 5.03 -18.20 -5.49
CA PHE A 20 5.67 -18.84 -4.33
C PHE A 20 5.60 -20.37 -4.35
N ARG A 21 5.06 -20.98 -5.42
CA ARG A 21 4.82 -22.42 -5.53
C ARG A 21 6.06 -23.26 -5.21
N GLU A 22 7.16 -22.93 -5.88
CA GLU A 22 8.39 -23.71 -5.82
C GLU A 22 9.60 -22.77 -5.76
N ARG A 23 10.36 -22.88 -4.67
CA ARG A 23 11.69 -22.26 -4.58
C ARG A 23 12.64 -22.99 -5.53
N ARG A 24 13.57 -22.25 -6.13
CA ARG A 24 14.66 -22.81 -6.95
C ARG A 24 15.40 -23.87 -6.14
N GLN A 25 15.35 -25.12 -6.62
CA GLN A 25 16.12 -26.25 -6.10
C GLN A 25 17.13 -26.68 -7.19
N PRO A 26 18.45 -26.62 -6.94
CA PRO A 26 19.40 -27.18 -7.88
C PRO A 26 19.26 -28.71 -7.90
N ALA A 27 19.36 -29.34 -9.07
CA ALA A 27 19.23 -30.79 -9.23
C ALA A 27 20.18 -31.59 -8.31
N ILE A 28 21.37 -31.04 -8.06
CA ILE A 28 22.38 -31.61 -7.16
C ILE A 28 21.90 -31.63 -5.69
N SER A 29 21.01 -30.71 -5.28
CA SER A 29 20.44 -30.73 -3.92
C SER A 29 19.45 -31.89 -3.68
N HIS A 30 18.79 -32.37 -4.73
CA HIS A 30 17.96 -33.58 -4.65
C HIS A 30 18.85 -34.81 -4.53
N LEU A 31 19.91 -34.90 -5.35
CA LEU A 31 20.89 -35.98 -5.30
C LEU A 31 21.59 -36.07 -3.94
N LEU A 32 22.06 -34.92 -3.40
CA LEU A 32 22.72 -34.88 -2.10
C LEU A 32 21.77 -35.18 -0.94
N ARG A 33 20.49 -34.78 -1.02
CA ARG A 33 19.49 -35.19 -0.01
C ARG A 33 19.15 -36.67 -0.07
N LEU A 34 19.21 -37.28 -1.25
CA LEU A 34 19.04 -38.71 -1.44
C LEU A 34 20.24 -39.49 -0.86
N LEU A 35 21.47 -39.01 -1.09
CA LEU A 35 22.71 -39.68 -0.68
C LEU A 35 23.07 -39.48 0.80
N LEU A 36 22.81 -38.30 1.35
CA LEU A 36 23.26 -37.93 2.71
C LEU A 36 22.11 -37.87 3.74
N GLY A 37 20.87 -38.13 3.31
CA GLY A 37 19.66 -38.07 4.15
C GLY A 37 19.07 -36.67 4.30
N LYS A 38 17.75 -36.61 4.58
CA LYS A 38 16.96 -35.36 4.69
C LYS A 38 17.46 -34.37 5.75
N ASN A 39 18.22 -34.85 6.75
CA ASN A 39 18.73 -34.04 7.87
C ASN A 39 20.19 -33.61 7.69
N SER A 40 20.84 -33.91 6.55
CA SER A 40 22.25 -33.55 6.35
C SER A 40 22.43 -32.08 6.00
N ILE A 41 23.22 -31.42 6.85
CA ILE A 41 23.60 -30.00 6.80
C ILE A 41 24.28 -29.64 5.46
N VAL A 42 24.99 -30.59 4.83
CA VAL A 42 25.68 -30.43 3.54
C VAL A 42 24.69 -30.33 2.37
N GLY A 43 23.50 -30.91 2.49
CA GLY A 43 22.47 -30.89 1.43
C GLY A 43 21.87 -29.51 1.15
N ASN A 44 22.05 -28.54 2.06
CA ASN A 44 21.56 -27.18 1.90
C ASN A 44 22.57 -26.25 1.20
N ILE A 45 23.86 -26.58 1.18
CA ILE A 45 24.93 -25.76 0.56
C ILE A 45 24.67 -25.45 -0.93
N PRO A 46 24.32 -26.44 -1.78
CA PRO A 46 24.05 -26.16 -3.18
C PRO A 46 22.85 -25.21 -3.37
N ARG A 47 21.84 -25.28 -2.49
CA ARG A 47 20.65 -24.43 -2.55
C ARG A 47 21.02 -22.96 -2.33
N TRP A 48 21.78 -22.69 -1.27
CA TRP A 48 22.27 -21.35 -0.98
C TRP A 48 23.20 -20.81 -2.07
N LEU A 49 24.09 -21.66 -2.60
CA LEU A 49 24.95 -21.27 -3.72
C LEU A 49 24.13 -20.95 -4.97
N SER A 50 23.09 -21.74 -5.27
CA SER A 50 22.18 -21.48 -6.39
C SER A 50 21.43 -20.15 -6.22
N TRP A 51 20.92 -19.85 -5.02
CA TRP A 51 20.25 -18.58 -4.75
C TRP A 51 21.19 -17.39 -4.88
N PHE A 52 22.44 -17.53 -4.40
CA PHE A 52 23.45 -16.51 -4.56
C PHE A 52 23.81 -16.28 -6.04
N LEU A 53 24.01 -17.36 -6.82
CA LEU A 53 24.35 -17.26 -8.24
C LEU A 53 23.22 -16.69 -9.11
N HIS A 54 21.96 -16.90 -8.70
CA HIS A 54 20.80 -16.40 -9.43
C HIS A 54 20.24 -15.09 -8.88
N ASP A 55 20.79 -14.58 -7.78
CA ASP A 55 20.28 -13.41 -7.06
C ASP A 55 18.79 -13.54 -6.68
N SER A 56 18.30 -14.77 -6.46
CA SER A 56 16.90 -15.05 -6.15
C SER A 56 16.64 -16.46 -5.66
N CYS A 57 15.62 -16.64 -4.81
CA CYS A 57 15.12 -17.97 -4.46
C CYS A 57 13.91 -18.42 -5.27
N TYR A 58 13.26 -17.51 -6.01
CA TYR A 58 12.12 -17.81 -6.90
C TYR A 58 12.46 -17.59 -8.37
N ASP A 59 11.63 -18.12 -9.28
CA ASP A 59 11.81 -17.92 -10.72
C ASP A 59 11.28 -16.55 -11.18
N PRO A 60 12.14 -15.60 -11.58
CA PRO A 60 11.70 -14.32 -12.14
C PRO A 60 10.81 -14.46 -13.37
N ARG A 61 10.95 -15.52 -14.17
CA ARG A 61 10.11 -15.68 -15.38
C ARG A 61 8.65 -15.92 -15.02
N LEU A 62 8.39 -16.76 -14.02
CA LEU A 62 7.05 -16.99 -13.51
C LEU A 62 6.48 -15.74 -12.85
N PHE A 63 7.32 -14.98 -12.15
CA PHE A 63 6.91 -13.72 -11.54
C PHE A 63 6.48 -12.70 -12.60
N ASP A 64 7.33 -12.48 -13.61
CA ASP A 64 7.06 -11.54 -14.70
C ASP A 64 5.83 -11.96 -15.51
N ALA A 65 5.70 -13.25 -15.87
CA ALA A 65 4.54 -13.77 -16.59
C ALA A 65 3.24 -13.62 -15.80
N SER A 66 3.27 -13.90 -14.50
CA SER A 66 2.10 -13.75 -13.62
C SER A 66 1.63 -12.30 -13.53
N LEU A 67 2.58 -11.35 -13.40
CA LEU A 67 2.26 -9.92 -13.39
C LEU A 67 1.76 -9.42 -14.76
N GLN A 68 2.31 -9.93 -15.86
CA GLN A 68 1.86 -9.58 -17.22
C GLN A 68 0.45 -10.08 -17.50
N GLU A 69 0.10 -11.29 -17.05
CA GLU A 69 -1.25 -11.84 -17.16
C GLU A 69 -2.24 -11.03 -16.32
N ALA A 70 -1.85 -10.68 -15.09
CA ALA A 70 -2.68 -9.91 -14.17
C ALA A 70 -2.92 -8.46 -14.64
N TYR A 71 -1.88 -7.74 -15.06
CA TYR A 71 -1.94 -6.30 -15.32
C TYR A 71 -1.95 -5.91 -16.80
N GLY A 72 -1.72 -6.87 -17.70
CA GLY A 72 -1.54 -6.66 -19.13
C GLY A 72 -0.09 -6.27 -19.46
N SER A 73 0.45 -6.84 -20.54
CA SER A 73 1.86 -6.68 -20.92
C SER A 73 2.22 -5.27 -21.43
N SER A 74 1.27 -4.56 -22.06
CA SER A 74 1.50 -3.27 -22.73
C SER A 74 0.91 -2.05 -22.02
N ARG A 75 0.10 -2.28 -20.98
CA ARG A 75 -0.63 -1.22 -20.27
C ARG A 75 0.33 -0.29 -19.52
N ARG A 76 0.27 1.01 -19.79
CA ARG A 76 1.17 2.01 -19.18
C ARG A 76 0.63 2.53 -17.85
N VAL A 77 1.53 3.06 -17.01
CA VAL A 77 1.21 3.60 -15.67
C VAL A 77 0.20 4.76 -15.73
N SER A 78 0.40 5.71 -16.64
CA SER A 78 -0.48 6.87 -16.82
C SER A 78 -1.68 6.60 -17.73
N GLU A 79 -1.82 5.39 -18.26
CA GLU A 79 -2.90 5.08 -19.20
C GLU A 79 -4.26 5.04 -18.49
N PRO A 80 -5.24 5.85 -18.93
CA PRO A 80 -6.55 5.89 -18.30
C PRO A 80 -7.26 4.54 -18.44
N VAL A 81 -8.05 4.17 -17.43
CA VAL A 81 -8.89 2.97 -17.51
C VAL A 81 -10.03 3.24 -18.50
N ASN A 82 -9.93 2.71 -19.73
CA ASN A 82 -11.00 2.80 -20.73
C ASN A 82 -11.97 1.62 -20.56
N ASN A 83 -13.13 1.88 -19.94
CA ASN A 83 -14.25 0.95 -19.93
C ASN A 83 -15.29 1.35 -20.99
N GLY A 84 -14.94 1.28 -22.27
CA GLY A 84 -15.88 1.24 -23.42
C GLY A 84 -16.93 2.36 -23.60
N ALA A 85 -17.05 3.32 -22.69
CA ALA A 85 -18.13 4.29 -22.65
C ALA A 85 -17.59 5.64 -22.16
N GLN A 86 -17.42 6.56 -23.12
CA GLN A 86 -17.08 7.97 -22.98
C GLN A 86 -15.79 8.27 -22.20
N LEU A 87 -14.95 9.16 -22.75
CA LEU A 87 -13.86 9.79 -21.99
C LEU A 87 -14.46 10.44 -20.74
N ARG A 88 -14.41 9.77 -19.60
CA ARG A 88 -14.80 10.39 -18.33
C ARG A 88 -13.77 11.48 -18.06
N VAL A 89 -14.19 12.74 -18.22
CA VAL A 89 -13.41 13.96 -17.92
C VAL A 89 -13.12 14.10 -16.41
N HIS A 90 -13.67 13.21 -15.58
CA HIS A 90 -13.45 13.22 -14.14
C HIS A 90 -12.09 12.61 -13.76
N SER A 91 -11.32 13.34 -12.94
CA SER A 91 -10.07 12.86 -12.36
C SER A 91 -10.27 11.52 -11.67
N GLN A 92 -9.67 10.46 -12.23
CA GLN A 92 -9.62 9.14 -11.61
C GLN A 92 -8.77 9.16 -10.34
N SER A 93 -8.88 8.09 -9.54
CA SER A 93 -8.03 7.87 -8.36
C SER A 93 -6.55 7.92 -8.76
N LYS A 94 -5.77 8.65 -7.97
CA LYS A 94 -4.31 8.70 -8.12
C LYS A 94 -3.71 7.54 -7.33
N PHE A 95 -2.73 6.87 -7.90
CA PHE A 95 -1.94 5.84 -7.23
C PHE A 95 -0.45 6.15 -7.38
N GLY A 96 0.32 5.69 -6.41
CA GLY A 96 1.78 5.69 -6.45
C GLY A 96 2.29 4.41 -5.81
N VAL A 97 3.32 3.83 -6.40
CA VAL A 97 4.08 2.72 -5.81
C VAL A 97 5.54 3.10 -5.73
N ILE A 98 6.26 2.44 -4.83
CA ILE A 98 7.62 2.82 -4.45
C ILE A 98 8.56 1.69 -4.84
N ALA A 99 9.68 2.02 -5.46
CA ALA A 99 10.80 1.08 -5.64
C ALA A 99 12.10 1.76 -5.22
N ALA A 100 13.05 1.00 -4.71
CA ALA A 100 14.38 1.52 -4.42
C ALA A 100 15.29 1.29 -5.63
N ASN A 101 16.08 2.27 -6.05
CA ASN A 101 17.12 2.01 -7.06
C ASN A 101 18.27 1.19 -6.45
N ILE A 102 19.17 0.66 -7.29
CA ILE A 102 20.35 -0.10 -6.83
C ILE A 102 21.66 0.71 -6.87
N ALA A 103 21.56 2.03 -7.02
CA ALA A 103 22.74 2.89 -7.04
C ALA A 103 23.45 2.89 -5.67
N LYS A 104 24.73 3.29 -5.66
CA LYS A 104 25.53 3.42 -4.44
C LYS A 104 24.81 4.28 -3.38
N ASP A 105 24.20 5.36 -3.83
CA ASP A 105 23.27 6.15 -3.04
C ASP A 105 21.85 5.69 -3.37
N THR A 106 21.39 4.68 -2.62
CA THR A 106 20.04 4.11 -2.78
C THR A 106 18.99 5.18 -2.50
N ARG A 107 18.04 5.40 -3.42
CA ARG A 107 16.94 6.38 -3.33
C ARG A 107 15.61 5.73 -3.61
N SER A 108 14.57 6.28 -2.99
CA SER A 108 13.17 5.90 -3.25
C SER A 108 12.68 6.53 -4.55
N PHE A 109 12.16 5.72 -5.46
CA PHE A 109 11.49 6.16 -6.67
C PHE A 109 10.00 5.91 -6.57
N VAL A 110 9.21 6.93 -6.89
CA VAL A 110 7.75 6.83 -6.89
C VAL A 110 7.21 6.86 -8.30
N PHE A 111 6.59 5.75 -8.69
CA PHE A 111 5.91 5.57 -9.96
C PHE A 111 4.41 5.72 -9.75
N GLY A 112 3.75 6.59 -10.53
CA GLY A 112 2.33 6.84 -10.35
C GLY A 112 1.67 7.55 -11.53
N ASN A 113 0.35 7.64 -11.49
CA ASN A 113 -0.47 8.27 -12.54
C ASN A 113 -0.81 9.74 -12.24
N PHE A 114 0.06 10.45 -11.53
CA PHE A 114 -0.17 11.82 -11.10
C PHE A 114 0.92 12.77 -11.56
N ASN A 115 0.57 14.05 -11.62
CA ASN A 115 1.49 15.15 -11.79
C ASN A 115 1.68 15.85 -10.44
N ALA A 116 2.82 16.50 -10.28
CA ALA A 116 3.24 17.14 -9.05
C ALA A 116 4.01 18.42 -9.40
N VAL A 117 3.94 19.43 -8.54
CA VAL A 117 4.80 20.61 -8.68
C VAL A 117 6.25 20.26 -8.37
N ASP A 118 7.14 21.07 -8.94
CA ASP A 118 8.58 21.01 -8.69
C ASP A 118 9.17 19.62 -8.97
N TRP A 119 8.70 18.99 -10.05
CA TRP A 119 8.90 17.57 -10.33
C TRP A 119 10.38 17.15 -10.30
N TYR A 120 11.26 18.01 -10.80
CA TYR A 120 12.69 17.75 -10.99
C TYR A 120 13.58 18.34 -9.88
N GLU A 121 13.00 18.83 -8.79
CA GLU A 121 13.79 19.26 -7.63
C GLU A 121 14.38 18.06 -6.89
N ASN A 122 15.69 18.08 -6.69
CA ASN A 122 16.46 17.02 -6.04
C ASN A 122 16.65 17.22 -4.53
N ASN A 123 15.82 18.07 -3.91
CA ASN A 123 15.91 18.41 -2.47
C ASN A 123 15.14 17.44 -1.57
N TYR A 124 14.60 16.35 -2.12
CA TYR A 124 13.76 15.39 -1.42
C TYR A 124 14.48 14.05 -1.26
N ASP A 125 14.07 13.28 -0.25
CA ASP A 125 14.53 11.91 0.04
C ASP A 125 13.97 10.86 -0.95
N TYR A 126 13.16 11.31 -1.92
CA TYR A 126 12.57 10.48 -2.97
C TYR A 126 12.60 11.20 -4.33
N GLU A 127 12.54 10.42 -5.40
CA GLU A 127 12.44 10.86 -6.79
C GLU A 127 11.07 10.50 -7.36
N LEU A 128 10.40 11.47 -7.98
CA LEU A 128 9.16 11.23 -8.70
C LEU A 128 9.48 10.84 -10.13
N PHE A 129 9.08 9.64 -10.54
CA PHE A 129 9.34 9.19 -11.90
C PHE A 129 8.29 9.70 -12.89
N ARG A 130 8.72 10.45 -13.91
CA ARG A 130 7.91 10.80 -15.08
C ARG A 130 8.63 10.42 -16.37
N ALA A 131 7.93 9.69 -17.22
CA ALA A 131 8.42 9.39 -18.55
C ALA A 131 8.36 10.64 -19.45
N GLY A 132 9.41 10.88 -20.23
CA GLY A 132 9.45 11.98 -21.21
C GLY A 132 8.59 11.71 -22.44
N SER A 133 8.33 10.44 -22.74
CA SER A 133 7.43 10.01 -23.82
C SER A 133 6.70 8.72 -23.46
N LYS A 134 5.61 8.40 -24.19
CA LYS A 134 4.80 7.18 -23.96
C LYS A 134 5.61 5.90 -24.14
N GLU A 135 6.63 5.91 -25.02
CA GLU A 135 7.49 4.76 -25.32
C GLU A 135 8.50 4.48 -24.19
N THR A 136 8.86 5.53 -23.44
CA THR A 136 9.74 5.43 -22.27
C THR A 136 9.00 5.11 -20.98
N GLU A 137 7.67 5.21 -20.98
CA GLU A 137 6.85 4.95 -19.82
C GLU A 137 6.82 3.45 -19.49
N PRO A 138 7.13 3.04 -18.25
CA PRO A 138 7.06 1.63 -17.89
C PRO A 138 5.60 1.15 -17.89
N SER A 139 5.42 -0.15 -18.12
CA SER A 139 4.11 -0.78 -17.96
C SER A 139 3.76 -0.97 -16.48
N ILE A 140 2.48 -1.16 -16.16
CA ILE A 140 2.02 -1.41 -14.79
C ILE A 140 2.69 -2.65 -14.21
N TRP A 141 2.80 -3.74 -14.99
CA TRP A 141 3.43 -4.97 -14.51
C TRP A 141 4.92 -4.78 -14.19
N GLN A 142 5.65 -3.93 -14.93
CA GLN A 142 7.07 -3.62 -14.65
C GLN A 142 7.22 -2.86 -13.34
N VAL A 143 6.33 -1.90 -13.11
CA VAL A 143 6.31 -1.10 -11.89
C VAL A 143 5.89 -1.95 -10.68
N ALA A 144 4.91 -2.84 -10.85
CA ALA A 144 4.54 -3.86 -9.86
C ALA A 144 5.71 -4.81 -9.55
N ARG A 145 6.44 -5.22 -10.59
CA ARG A 145 7.63 -6.07 -10.48
C ARG A 145 8.76 -5.39 -9.70
N ALA A 146 8.94 -4.08 -9.88
CA ALA A 146 9.95 -3.29 -9.19
C ALA A 146 9.62 -3.09 -7.71
N THR A 147 8.38 -2.70 -7.37
CA THR A 147 7.99 -2.46 -5.97
C THR A 147 8.04 -3.70 -5.10
N ALA A 148 7.87 -4.90 -5.68
CA ALA A 148 7.83 -6.18 -4.96
C ALA A 148 9.12 -7.02 -5.16
N ALA A 149 10.17 -6.44 -5.74
CA ALA A 149 11.46 -7.11 -5.96
C ALA A 149 12.27 -7.24 -4.67
N ALA A 150 11.73 -7.95 -3.67
CA ALA A 150 12.34 -8.13 -2.37
C ALA A 150 13.71 -8.83 -2.52
N PRO A 151 14.80 -8.26 -1.98
CA PRO A 151 16.11 -8.91 -1.98
C PRO A 151 16.01 -10.31 -1.41
N PHE A 152 16.88 -11.20 -1.88
CA PHE A 152 16.89 -12.63 -1.57
C PHE A 152 15.73 -13.43 -2.18
N LEU A 153 14.53 -12.86 -2.30
CA LEU A 153 13.37 -13.55 -2.89
C LEU A 153 13.39 -13.45 -4.42
N PHE A 154 13.57 -12.24 -4.93
CA PHE A 154 13.50 -11.91 -6.35
C PHE A 154 14.74 -11.12 -6.78
N PRO A 155 15.18 -11.28 -8.04
CA PRO A 155 16.24 -10.45 -8.56
C PRO A 155 15.69 -9.04 -8.84
N THR A 156 16.60 -8.09 -8.99
CA THR A 156 16.27 -6.70 -9.34
C THR A 156 15.40 -6.62 -10.60
N ALA A 157 14.46 -5.68 -10.60
CA ALA A 157 13.61 -5.36 -11.75
C ALA A 157 14.36 -4.41 -12.68
N GLN A 158 14.47 -4.80 -13.96
CA GLN A 158 15.10 -3.99 -14.99
C GLN A 158 14.04 -3.17 -15.74
N LEU A 159 14.05 -1.85 -15.53
CA LEU A 159 13.25 -0.90 -16.29
C LEU A 159 14.16 -0.11 -17.23
N ARG A 160 13.60 0.54 -18.25
CA ARG A 160 14.37 1.36 -19.21
C ARG A 160 15.16 2.49 -18.51
N VAL A 161 14.70 2.91 -17.34
CA VAL A 161 15.22 4.05 -16.59
C VAL A 161 16.22 3.63 -15.51
N GLY A 162 16.42 2.33 -15.30
CA GLY A 162 17.35 1.80 -14.32
C GLY A 162 16.91 0.47 -13.74
N SER A 163 17.71 -0.03 -12.81
CA SER A 163 17.42 -1.26 -12.08
C SER A 163 16.90 -0.92 -10.69
N PHE A 164 15.84 -1.62 -10.28
CA PHE A 164 15.10 -1.35 -9.07
C PHE A 164 14.92 -2.61 -8.23
N GLN A 165 14.73 -2.42 -6.94
CA GLN A 165 14.40 -3.43 -5.95
C GLN A 165 13.22 -2.94 -5.09
N ASP A 166 12.78 -3.78 -4.17
CA ASP A 166 11.63 -3.50 -3.30
C ASP A 166 11.70 -2.12 -2.63
N GLY A 167 10.57 -1.40 -2.66
CA GLY A 167 10.45 -0.09 -2.03
C GLY A 167 10.62 -0.14 -0.51
N GLY A 168 10.40 -1.31 0.10
CA GLY A 168 10.57 -1.56 1.52
C GLY A 168 11.97 -1.26 2.05
N LEU A 169 13.01 -1.33 1.21
CA LEU A 169 14.39 -1.03 1.60
C LEU A 169 14.58 0.42 2.07
N GLN A 170 13.80 1.34 1.52
CA GLN A 170 13.88 2.76 1.89
C GLN A 170 12.58 3.26 2.53
N ASP A 171 11.45 3.04 1.87
CA ASP A 171 10.16 3.62 2.23
C ASP A 171 9.06 2.55 2.32
N ASN A 172 9.19 1.62 3.27
CA ASN A 172 8.13 0.62 3.50
C ASN A 172 6.81 1.20 4.05
N PHE A 173 6.82 2.44 4.55
CA PHE A 173 5.65 3.06 5.16
C PHE A 173 4.92 3.96 4.16
N ALA A 174 3.97 3.38 3.43
CA ALA A 174 3.23 4.05 2.35
C ALA A 174 2.51 5.34 2.79
N ALA A 175 1.91 5.38 3.99
CA ALA A 175 1.28 6.60 4.47
C ALA A 175 2.31 7.72 4.75
N GLY A 176 3.53 7.35 5.12
CA GLY A 176 4.64 8.29 5.29
C GLY A 176 5.06 8.93 3.97
N ILE A 177 5.23 8.15 2.89
CA ILE A 177 5.55 8.74 1.58
C ILE A 177 4.38 9.57 1.05
N ALA A 178 3.14 9.11 1.25
CA ALA A 178 1.95 9.83 0.82
C ALA A 178 1.84 11.19 1.53
N ALA A 179 2.14 11.23 2.83
CA ALA A 179 2.20 12.45 3.63
C ALA A 179 3.25 13.47 3.12
N ARG A 180 4.35 13.01 2.50
CA ARG A 180 5.36 13.87 1.88
C ARG A 180 4.96 14.33 0.47
N ILE A 181 4.35 13.45 -0.31
CA ILE A 181 4.05 13.71 -1.73
C ILE A 181 2.76 14.52 -1.94
N TRP A 182 1.73 14.38 -1.10
CA TRP A 182 0.40 14.92 -1.41
C TRP A 182 0.39 16.43 -1.65
N ARG A 183 1.23 17.20 -0.93
CA ARG A 183 1.35 18.67 -1.11
C ARG A 183 1.85 19.02 -2.51
N ARG A 184 2.72 18.19 -3.08
CA ARG A 184 3.22 18.40 -4.44
C ARG A 184 2.16 18.02 -5.48
N ILE A 185 1.33 17.01 -5.22
CA ILE A 185 0.21 16.65 -6.10
C ILE A 185 -0.90 17.71 -6.05
N TRP A 186 -1.18 18.27 -4.87
CA TRP A 186 -2.27 19.21 -4.64
C TRP A 186 -1.82 20.44 -3.83
N PRO A 187 -1.00 21.33 -4.42
CA PRO A 187 -0.40 22.46 -3.69
C PRO A 187 -1.42 23.48 -3.18
N SER A 188 -2.58 23.59 -3.84
CA SER A 188 -3.66 24.48 -3.44
C SER A 188 -4.52 23.96 -2.28
N ARG A 189 -4.23 22.76 -1.75
CA ARG A 189 -5.01 22.14 -0.68
C ARG A 189 -4.31 22.35 0.66
N LEU A 190 -5.07 22.84 1.63
CA LEU A 190 -4.57 23.13 2.98
C LEU A 190 -4.25 21.87 3.80
N GLY A 191 -4.92 20.75 3.50
CA GLY A 191 -4.75 19.51 4.26
C GLY A 191 -5.39 18.30 3.60
N VAL A 192 -5.15 17.15 4.22
CA VAL A 192 -5.78 15.87 3.87
C VAL A 192 -6.96 15.64 4.80
N ALA A 193 -8.15 15.38 4.25
CA ALA A 193 -9.36 15.23 5.04
C ALA A 193 -9.37 13.95 5.90
N ARG A 194 -8.84 12.85 5.38
CA ARG A 194 -8.72 11.55 6.06
C ARG A 194 -7.54 10.77 5.51
N VAL A 195 -6.85 10.03 6.37
CA VAL A 195 -5.81 9.08 5.98
C VAL A 195 -6.15 7.71 6.55
N ILE A 196 -6.16 6.69 5.70
CA ILE A 196 -6.23 5.30 6.12
C ILE A 196 -4.91 4.64 5.76
N SER A 197 -4.27 4.06 6.76
CA SER A 197 -3.09 3.21 6.58
C SER A 197 -3.47 1.77 6.91
N LEU A 198 -3.25 0.87 5.95
CA LEU A 198 -3.47 -0.57 6.12
C LEU A 198 -2.12 -1.24 6.34
N GLY A 199 -1.98 -1.96 7.46
CA GLY A 199 -0.81 -2.79 7.73
C GLY A 199 -0.97 -4.22 7.23
N THR A 200 0.15 -4.92 7.07
CA THR A 200 0.20 -6.34 6.70
C THR A 200 0.27 -7.26 7.92
N GLY A 201 0.02 -6.73 9.11
CA GLY A 201 0.21 -7.42 10.37
C GLY A 201 1.56 -7.10 11.02
N GLU A 202 1.58 -7.19 12.34
CA GLU A 202 2.77 -7.00 13.17
C GLU A 202 2.99 -8.24 14.05
N ASP A 203 4.25 -8.66 14.11
CA ASP A 203 4.70 -9.63 15.10
C ASP A 203 4.56 -9.07 16.52
N VAL A 204 4.23 -9.97 17.44
CA VAL A 204 4.40 -9.67 18.87
C VAL A 204 5.90 -9.63 19.13
N PRO A 205 6.44 -8.58 19.79
CA PRO A 205 7.86 -8.51 20.08
C PRO A 205 8.31 -9.79 20.79
N SER A 206 9.18 -10.56 20.13
CA SER A 206 9.80 -11.73 20.72
C SER A 206 10.72 -11.30 21.88
N SER A 207 10.95 -12.19 22.85
CA SER A 207 11.66 -11.83 24.10
C SER A 207 12.97 -11.10 23.84
N ASP A 208 13.30 -10.09 24.67
CA ASP A 208 14.50 -9.24 24.60
C ASP A 208 15.88 -9.97 24.65
N ARG A 209 15.89 -11.30 24.59
CA ARG A 209 17.13 -12.09 24.61
C ARG A 209 17.71 -12.20 23.20
N ALA A 210 18.82 -11.49 22.98
CA ALA A 210 19.63 -11.67 21.79
C ALA A 210 20.03 -13.15 21.62
N PRO A 211 19.73 -13.78 20.46
CA PRO A 211 20.13 -15.16 20.23
C PRO A 211 21.65 -15.27 20.18
N ARG A 212 22.22 -16.33 20.77
CA ARG A 212 23.64 -16.67 20.58
C ARG A 212 23.82 -17.30 19.21
N PHE A 213 24.90 -16.92 18.51
CA PHE A 213 25.29 -17.54 17.25
C PHE A 213 25.43 -19.06 17.43
N ARG A 214 24.64 -19.83 16.68
CA ARG A 214 24.65 -21.28 16.69
C ARG A 214 25.69 -21.79 15.70
N HIS A 215 25.53 -21.43 14.42
CA HIS A 215 26.48 -21.76 13.34
C HIS A 215 26.11 -21.07 12.02
N VAL A 216 27.05 -21.02 11.07
CA VAL A 216 26.96 -20.30 9.77
C VAL A 216 25.75 -20.72 8.91
N PHE A 217 25.19 -21.91 9.10
CA PHE A 217 24.07 -22.40 8.29
C PHE A 217 22.68 -21.99 8.80
N GLN A 218 22.54 -21.64 10.09
CA GLN A 218 21.31 -21.06 10.65
C GLN A 218 21.45 -19.56 10.80
N ASP A 219 22.60 -19.09 11.31
CA ASP A 219 22.83 -17.69 11.61
C ASP A 219 23.88 -17.09 10.68
N GLY A 220 23.98 -17.56 9.44
CA GLY A 220 24.92 -17.05 8.45
C GLY A 220 24.69 -15.57 8.13
N PHE A 221 25.70 -14.91 7.56
CA PHE A 221 25.60 -13.47 7.29
C PHE A 221 24.44 -13.10 6.35
N LEU A 222 24.13 -13.94 5.35
CA LEU A 222 22.99 -13.74 4.45
C LEU A 222 21.66 -13.82 5.20
N ARG A 223 21.50 -14.82 6.07
CA ARG A 223 20.29 -14.99 6.87
C ARG A 223 20.13 -13.84 7.86
N ARG A 224 21.20 -13.46 8.57
CA ARG A 224 21.18 -12.29 9.47
C ARG A 224 20.88 -11.00 8.72
N GLY A 225 21.42 -10.83 7.51
CA GLY A 225 21.13 -9.69 6.65
C GLY A 225 19.67 -9.63 6.23
N PHE A 226 19.09 -10.77 5.82
CA PHE A 226 17.67 -10.89 5.52
C PHE A 226 16.80 -10.62 6.76
N ASP A 227 17.13 -11.22 7.91
CA ASP A 227 16.37 -11.02 9.15
C ASP A 227 16.44 -9.55 9.62
N ALA A 228 17.60 -8.91 9.49
CA ALA A 228 17.77 -7.48 9.77
C ALA A 228 16.98 -6.61 8.78
N PHE A 229 16.98 -6.96 7.49
CA PHE A 229 16.15 -6.31 6.48
C PHE A 229 14.66 -6.41 6.86
N MET A 230 14.14 -7.62 7.13
CA MET A 230 12.75 -7.82 7.55
C MET A 230 12.40 -7.06 8.84
N SER A 231 13.32 -7.00 9.80
CA SER A 231 13.15 -6.21 11.03
C SER A 231 13.05 -4.70 10.75
N SER A 232 13.81 -4.19 9.76
CA SER A 232 13.78 -2.77 9.37
C SER A 232 12.48 -2.35 8.68
N LEU A 233 11.71 -3.31 8.16
CA LEU A 233 10.43 -3.08 7.49
C LEU A 233 9.29 -2.69 8.46
N GLY A 234 9.52 -2.76 9.78
CA GLY A 234 8.52 -2.37 10.78
C GLY A 234 7.98 -0.95 10.57
N THR A 235 6.66 -0.83 10.45
CA THR A 235 6.00 0.47 10.16
C THR A 235 5.35 1.12 11.38
N LYS A 236 5.21 0.40 12.51
CA LYS A 236 4.60 0.90 13.76
C LYS A 236 5.20 2.21 14.26
N SER A 237 6.52 2.23 14.42
CA SER A 237 7.26 3.37 14.95
C SER A 237 7.11 4.58 14.02
N LYS A 238 7.18 4.35 12.71
CA LYS A 238 6.97 5.39 11.68
C LYS A 238 5.54 5.95 11.72
N TRP A 239 4.54 5.09 11.94
CA TRP A 239 3.15 5.53 12.15
C TRP A 239 3.01 6.40 13.41
N LEU A 240 3.54 5.95 14.54
CA LEU A 240 3.49 6.72 15.79
C LEU A 240 4.17 8.08 15.65
N GLN A 241 5.35 8.13 15.02
CA GLN A 241 6.04 9.40 14.74
C GLN A 241 5.25 10.31 13.79
N LEU A 242 4.54 9.75 12.81
CA LEU A 242 3.68 10.55 11.93
C LEU A 242 2.54 11.18 12.74
N VAL A 243 1.84 10.39 13.55
CA VAL A 243 0.67 10.85 14.33
C VAL A 243 1.08 11.82 15.45
N ASP A 244 2.23 11.61 16.08
CA ASP A 244 2.74 12.48 17.15
C ASP A 244 3.01 13.92 16.68
N ARG A 245 3.35 14.08 15.39
CA ARG A 245 3.57 15.40 14.76
C ARG A 245 2.28 16.11 14.34
N LEU A 246 1.13 15.45 14.45
CA LEU A 246 -0.16 16.03 14.08
C LEU A 246 -0.77 16.79 15.25
N ASP A 247 -1.56 17.81 14.94
CA ASP A 247 -2.38 18.49 15.94
C ASP A 247 -3.46 17.54 16.49
N ASP A 248 -3.80 17.67 17.78
CA ASP A 248 -4.79 16.81 18.43
C ASP A 248 -6.18 16.87 17.78
N THR A 249 -6.50 17.98 17.10
CA THR A 249 -7.74 18.16 16.36
C THR A 249 -7.85 17.30 15.10
N ILE A 250 -6.72 16.95 14.47
CA ILE A 250 -6.68 16.17 13.22
C ILE A 250 -6.21 14.73 13.44
N LYS A 251 -5.64 14.38 14.60
CA LYS A 251 -5.26 12.99 14.93
C LYS A 251 -6.38 11.97 14.68
N PRO A 252 -7.67 12.24 15.03
CA PRO A 252 -8.77 11.32 14.75
C PRO A 252 -9.00 11.02 13.26
N ASP A 253 -8.48 11.86 12.36
CA ASP A 253 -8.63 11.73 10.91
C ASP A 253 -7.59 10.78 10.29
N TYR A 254 -6.60 10.35 11.09
CA TYR A 254 -5.54 9.42 10.71
C TYR A 254 -5.80 8.05 11.35
N ILE A 255 -6.28 7.12 10.55
CA ILE A 255 -6.72 5.80 11.00
C ILE A 255 -5.72 4.75 10.52
N ARG A 256 -5.16 3.96 11.46
CA ARG A 256 -4.35 2.78 11.16
C ARG A 256 -5.15 1.53 11.43
N MET A 257 -5.30 0.69 10.41
CA MET A 257 -5.86 -0.64 10.54
C MET A 257 -4.73 -1.65 10.44
N ASP A 258 -4.46 -2.35 11.53
CA ASP A 258 -3.41 -3.35 11.61
C ASP A 258 -3.81 -4.50 12.54
N VAL A 259 -3.11 -5.62 12.46
CA VAL A 259 -3.41 -6.82 13.23
C VAL A 259 -2.16 -7.43 13.86
N ALA A 260 -2.28 -7.89 15.11
CA ALA A 260 -1.20 -8.64 15.74
C ALA A 260 -1.27 -10.10 15.25
N LEU A 261 -0.14 -10.62 14.76
CA LEU A 261 -0.08 -11.94 14.12
C LEU A 261 -0.12 -13.11 15.12
N ASN A 262 0.00 -12.84 16.42
CA ASN A 262 -0.32 -13.77 17.52
C ASN A 262 0.17 -15.22 17.30
N ASN A 263 1.45 -15.37 16.93
CA ASN A 263 2.16 -16.63 16.65
C ASN A 263 1.91 -17.28 15.27
N LEU A 264 1.17 -16.65 14.36
CA LEU A 264 1.16 -17.09 12.97
C LEU A 264 2.55 -16.96 12.34
N PRO A 265 2.97 -17.89 11.46
CA PRO A 265 4.27 -17.82 10.80
C PRO A 265 4.41 -16.57 9.94
N CYS A 266 5.27 -15.63 10.33
CA CYS A 266 5.43 -14.33 9.66
C CYS A 266 6.30 -14.36 8.40
N THR A 267 6.37 -15.51 7.73
CA THR A 267 7.06 -15.66 6.46
C THR A 267 6.19 -15.16 5.32
N ILE A 268 6.70 -14.21 4.54
CA ILE A 268 5.99 -13.54 3.44
C ILE A 268 5.60 -14.49 2.29
N ASP A 269 6.24 -15.66 2.20
CA ASP A 269 6.11 -16.61 1.11
C ASP A 269 5.44 -17.95 1.51
N ASP A 270 4.74 -17.98 2.65
CA ASP A 270 4.00 -19.17 3.11
C ASP A 270 2.56 -19.18 2.59
N LEU A 271 2.28 -20.12 1.68
CA LEU A 271 1.01 -20.26 1.00
C LEU A 271 -0.06 -21.00 1.83
N GLU A 272 0.36 -21.80 2.82
CA GLU A 272 -0.55 -22.66 3.56
C GLU A 272 -1.36 -21.88 4.60
N VAL A 273 -0.79 -20.78 5.11
CA VAL A 273 -1.37 -19.94 6.16
C VAL A 273 -2.16 -18.74 5.64
N MET A 274 -2.31 -18.58 4.31
CA MET A 274 -3.02 -17.42 3.74
C MET A 274 -4.47 -17.31 4.22
N ASP A 275 -5.16 -18.44 4.37
CA ASP A 275 -6.53 -18.46 4.88
C ASP A 275 -6.58 -18.17 6.38
N ASP A 276 -5.57 -18.60 7.14
CA ASP A 276 -5.44 -18.25 8.55
C ASP A 276 -5.24 -16.74 8.74
N TYR A 277 -4.46 -16.08 7.87
CA TYR A 277 -4.32 -14.63 7.86
C TYR A 277 -5.64 -13.91 7.56
N ARG A 278 -6.42 -14.39 6.58
CA ARG A 278 -7.76 -13.84 6.28
C ARG A 278 -8.68 -13.98 7.50
N ASN A 279 -8.71 -15.18 8.09
CA ASN A 279 -9.53 -15.48 9.26
C ASN A 279 -9.11 -14.65 10.47
N LEU A 280 -7.81 -14.42 10.68
CA LEU A 280 -7.31 -13.58 11.76
C LEU A 280 -7.89 -12.17 11.69
N VAL A 281 -7.93 -11.56 10.49
CA VAL A 281 -8.49 -10.20 10.31
C VAL A 281 -10.01 -10.19 10.53
N ILE A 282 -10.72 -11.16 9.96
CA ILE A 282 -12.18 -11.24 10.02
C ILE A 282 -12.66 -11.51 11.45
N LEU A 283 -12.01 -12.44 12.15
CA LEU A 283 -12.41 -12.91 13.48
C LEU A 283 -11.89 -12.02 14.61
N LYS A 284 -10.97 -11.08 14.34
CA LYS A 284 -10.43 -10.17 15.35
C LYS A 284 -11.57 -9.37 16.00
N PRO A 285 -11.74 -9.45 17.33
CA PRO A 285 -12.74 -8.66 18.04
C PRO A 285 -12.60 -7.16 17.74
N GLY A 286 -13.72 -6.54 17.37
CA GLY A 286 -13.76 -5.11 17.02
C GLY A 286 -13.32 -4.76 15.60
N SER A 287 -12.81 -5.70 14.79
CA SER A 287 -12.41 -5.42 13.40
C SER A 287 -13.57 -4.90 12.54
N ALA A 288 -14.74 -5.54 12.63
CA ALA A 288 -15.94 -5.12 11.93
C ALA A 288 -16.41 -3.72 12.36
N ARG A 289 -16.32 -3.42 13.66
CA ARG A 289 -16.66 -2.09 14.19
C ARG A 289 -15.71 -1.03 13.65
N LEU A 290 -14.41 -1.27 13.72
CA LEU A 290 -13.38 -0.37 13.20
C LEU A 290 -13.54 -0.15 11.69
N ALA A 291 -13.81 -1.22 10.93
CA ALA A 291 -14.07 -1.13 9.49
C ALA A 291 -15.30 -0.27 9.19
N ARG A 292 -16.40 -0.45 9.94
CA ARG A 292 -17.61 0.37 9.82
C ARG A 292 -17.34 1.84 10.15
N GLU A 293 -16.67 2.12 11.27
CA GLU A 293 -16.31 3.49 11.69
C GLU A 293 -15.40 4.17 10.65
N THR A 294 -14.42 3.43 10.13
CA THR A 294 -13.51 3.90 9.08
C THR A 294 -14.25 4.21 7.78
N ALA A 295 -15.13 3.30 7.33
CA ALA A 295 -15.96 3.51 6.13
C ALA A 295 -16.87 4.73 6.31
N THR A 296 -17.47 4.88 7.49
CA THR A 296 -18.30 6.04 7.86
C THR A 296 -17.50 7.33 7.76
N ALA A 297 -16.31 7.40 8.37
CA ALA A 297 -15.45 8.57 8.32
C ALA A 297 -15.06 8.97 6.89
N MET A 298 -14.77 7.98 6.02
CA MET A 298 -14.46 8.23 4.61
C MET A 298 -15.65 8.76 3.82
N LEU A 299 -16.85 8.22 4.06
CA LEU A 299 -18.09 8.69 3.43
C LEU A 299 -18.43 10.11 3.88
N VAL A 300 -18.31 10.41 5.18
CA VAL A 300 -18.54 11.76 5.73
C VAL A 300 -17.56 12.77 5.13
N ALA A 301 -16.28 12.40 4.97
CA ALA A 301 -15.25 13.28 4.38
C ALA A 301 -15.51 13.64 2.90
N ARG A 302 -16.51 13.05 2.24
CA ARG A 302 -16.97 13.44 0.91
C ARG A 302 -17.84 14.68 0.94
N PHE A 303 -18.47 14.99 2.07
CA PHE A 303 -19.34 16.15 2.23
C PHE A 303 -18.53 17.38 2.66
N TYR A 304 -18.91 18.53 2.14
CA TYR A 304 -18.29 19.81 2.46
C TYR A 304 -19.29 20.94 2.31
N PHE A 305 -19.19 21.94 3.16
CA PHE A 305 -20.04 23.12 3.08
C PHE A 305 -19.45 24.14 2.10
N THR A 306 -20.30 24.71 1.26
CA THR A 306 -19.97 25.87 0.41
C THR A 306 -20.82 27.05 0.82
N LEU A 307 -20.17 28.10 1.30
CA LEU A 307 -20.80 29.38 1.60
C LEU A 307 -21.24 30.04 0.30
N GLU A 308 -22.52 30.39 0.20
CA GLU A 308 -23.10 31.10 -0.96
C GLU A 308 -23.31 32.58 -0.66
N ARG A 309 -23.71 32.90 0.58
CA ARG A 309 -23.95 34.28 1.00
C ARG A 309 -23.60 34.46 2.47
N LEU A 310 -23.05 35.63 2.77
CA LEU A 310 -22.79 36.12 4.11
C LEU A 310 -23.56 37.43 4.27
N GLU A 311 -24.45 37.50 5.25
CA GLU A 311 -25.19 38.72 5.60
C GLU A 311 -24.76 39.20 6.98
N GLU A 312 -24.39 40.47 7.09
CA GLU A 312 -24.05 41.09 8.37
C GLU A 312 -25.33 41.54 9.08
N VAL A 313 -25.46 41.17 10.35
CA VAL A 313 -26.60 41.51 11.21
C VAL A 313 -26.05 42.23 12.46
N ASP A 314 -26.84 43.14 13.02
CA ASP A 314 -26.49 43.91 14.22
C ASP A 314 -25.16 44.70 14.08
N ASN A 315 -25.01 45.51 13.02
CA ASN A 315 -23.80 46.34 12.78
C ASN A 315 -22.48 45.53 12.77
N GLY A 316 -22.49 44.31 12.25
CA GLY A 316 -21.30 43.46 12.14
C GLY A 316 -20.98 42.63 13.39
N ILE A 317 -21.87 42.61 14.39
CA ILE A 317 -21.73 41.76 15.58
C ILE A 317 -22.09 40.30 15.28
N LYS A 318 -23.02 40.06 14.34
CA LYS A 318 -23.43 38.71 13.93
C LYS A 318 -23.36 38.56 12.43
N PHE A 319 -23.10 37.33 11.99
CA PHE A 319 -23.10 36.96 10.59
C PHE A 319 -24.11 35.85 10.37
N LEU A 320 -25.00 36.03 9.39
CA LEU A 320 -25.90 35.01 8.90
C LEU A 320 -25.30 34.37 7.64
N CYS A 321 -24.98 33.09 7.75
CA CYS A 321 -24.33 32.33 6.70
C CYS A 321 -25.36 31.48 5.95
N TYR A 322 -25.51 31.70 4.66
CA TYR A 322 -26.28 30.82 3.78
C TYR A 322 -25.33 30.03 2.89
N GLY A 323 -25.57 28.74 2.78
CA GLY A 323 -24.76 27.88 1.92
C GLY A 323 -25.40 26.53 1.66
N ARG A 324 -24.66 25.68 0.97
CA ARG A 324 -25.09 24.33 0.63
C ARG A 324 -24.06 23.31 1.06
N ILE A 325 -24.53 22.15 1.50
CA ILE A 325 -23.68 20.99 1.72
C ILE A 325 -23.57 20.23 0.40
N ARG A 326 -22.36 20.16 -0.14
CA ARG A 326 -22.06 19.48 -1.39
C ARG A 326 -21.38 18.15 -1.10
N CYS A 327 -21.57 17.19 -2.00
CA CYS A 327 -20.91 15.89 -1.95
C CYS A 327 -19.89 15.79 -3.08
N LYS A 328 -18.69 15.28 -2.80
CA LYS A 328 -17.72 14.91 -3.84
C LYS A 328 -18.12 13.55 -4.41
N GLY A 329 -18.24 13.44 -5.73
CA GLY A 329 -18.54 12.17 -6.43
C GLY A 329 -20.03 11.82 -6.51
N PRO A 330 -20.37 10.54 -6.80
CA PRO A 330 -21.75 10.12 -7.04
C PRO A 330 -22.57 10.09 -5.75
N VAL A 331 -23.32 11.16 -5.50
CA VAL A 331 -24.06 11.40 -4.24
C VAL A 331 -25.01 10.26 -3.88
N LYS A 332 -25.75 9.70 -4.85
CA LYS A 332 -26.68 8.58 -4.63
C LYS A 332 -25.98 7.33 -4.11
N SER A 333 -24.83 6.97 -4.70
CA SER A 333 -24.04 5.82 -4.25
C SER A 333 -23.45 6.04 -2.86
N ILE A 334 -23.00 7.25 -2.57
CA ILE A 334 -22.43 7.60 -1.26
C ILE A 334 -23.50 7.57 -0.17
N ILE A 335 -24.67 8.18 -0.42
CA ILE A 335 -25.80 8.16 0.52
C ILE A 335 -26.30 6.73 0.72
N GLY A 336 -26.46 5.95 -0.35
CA GLY A 336 -26.89 4.55 -0.24
C GLY A 336 -25.92 3.69 0.58
N ALA A 337 -24.60 3.85 0.37
CA ALA A 337 -23.60 3.17 1.18
C ALA A 337 -23.65 3.61 2.65
N PHE A 338 -23.87 4.90 2.90
CA PHE A 338 -23.97 5.45 4.25
C PHE A 338 -25.21 4.93 5.00
N GLN A 339 -26.38 4.92 4.34
CA GLN A 339 -27.63 4.35 4.87
C GLN A 339 -27.54 2.84 5.12
N GLY A 340 -26.76 2.12 4.31
CA GLY A 340 -26.49 0.69 4.54
C GLY A 340 -25.65 0.43 5.79
N LEU A 341 -24.76 1.36 6.18
CA LEU A 341 -23.95 1.25 7.39
C LEU A 341 -24.69 1.73 8.64
N HIS A 342 -25.56 2.73 8.48
CA HIS A 342 -26.35 3.35 9.54
C HIS A 342 -27.82 3.39 9.09
N PRO A 343 -28.64 2.39 9.48
CA PRO A 343 -30.05 2.35 9.13
C PRO A 343 -30.86 3.43 9.84
N ASP A 344 -30.32 4.01 10.92
CA ASP A 344 -30.93 5.15 11.60
C ASP A 344 -30.83 6.42 10.75
N LYS A 345 -31.78 7.33 10.95
CA LYS A 345 -31.78 8.62 10.26
C LYS A 345 -30.58 9.45 10.73
N VAL A 346 -29.68 9.77 9.80
CA VAL A 346 -28.55 10.66 10.05
C VAL A 346 -28.89 12.04 9.48
N ASP A 347 -28.58 13.08 10.25
CA ASP A 347 -28.80 14.47 9.87
C ASP A 347 -27.47 15.24 9.93
N PHE A 348 -27.33 16.27 9.11
CA PHE A 348 -26.28 17.27 9.26
C PHE A 348 -26.64 18.17 10.44
N VAL A 349 -25.70 18.37 11.35
CA VAL A 349 -25.90 19.15 12.57
C VAL A 349 -24.73 20.09 12.80
N THR A 350 -24.98 21.20 13.50
CA THR A 350 -23.98 21.98 14.22
C THR A 350 -24.04 21.62 15.70
N ASP A 351 -23.21 22.27 16.52
CA ASP A 351 -23.26 22.13 17.98
C ASP A 351 -24.59 22.62 18.58
N SER A 352 -25.36 23.45 17.85
CA SER A 352 -26.57 24.10 18.34
C SER A 352 -27.85 23.69 17.60
N GLU A 353 -27.77 23.25 16.34
CA GLU A 353 -28.98 23.03 15.52
C GLU A 353 -28.81 21.98 14.41
N PRO A 354 -29.90 21.30 14.01
CA PRO A 354 -29.91 20.48 12.80
C PRO A 354 -29.94 21.35 11.54
N LEU A 355 -28.99 21.11 10.63
CA LEU A 355 -28.86 21.79 9.34
C LEU A 355 -29.71 21.15 8.23
N GLY A 356 -30.02 19.86 8.35
CA GLY A 356 -30.87 19.15 7.37
C GLY A 356 -30.56 17.67 7.25
N THR A 357 -31.38 16.96 6.47
CA THR A 357 -31.27 15.50 6.28
C THR A 357 -30.50 15.17 5.00
N PHE A 358 -29.92 13.98 4.88
CA PHE A 358 -29.40 13.50 3.59
C PHE A 358 -30.57 13.34 2.58
N GLY A 359 -30.34 13.66 1.29
CA GLY A 359 -31.34 13.48 0.22
C GLY A 359 -31.70 14.72 -0.61
N GLY A 360 -30.95 15.83 -0.50
CA GLY A 360 -31.19 17.04 -1.29
C GLY A 360 -30.97 16.89 -2.80
N ILE A 361 -31.74 17.69 -3.56
CA ILE A 361 -31.95 17.67 -5.02
C ILE A 361 -30.62 17.72 -5.83
N GLU A 362 -30.51 16.87 -6.86
CA GLU A 362 -29.53 17.01 -7.95
C GLU A 362 -29.91 18.23 -8.79
N ASN A 363 -29.11 19.30 -8.75
CA ASN A 363 -29.17 20.38 -9.73
C ASN A 363 -28.07 20.22 -10.77
#